data_AF-R1HV89-F1
#
_entry.id   AF-R1HV89-F1
#
_cell.length_a   1.000
_cell.length_b   1.000
_cell.length_c   1.000
_cell.angle_alpha   90.00
_cell.angle_beta   90.00
_cell.angle_gamma   90.00
#
_symmetry.space_group_name_H-M   'P 1'
#
loop_
_entity.id
_entity.type
_entity.pdbx_description
1 polymer ?
#
loop_
_entity_poly.entity_id
_entity_poly.type
_entity_poly.pdbx_seq_one_letter_code
_entity_poly.pdbx_strand_id
1 'polypeptide(L)'
;MYFKLLGTLRVQHDGQRVDLGGLRQQRLLVMLLLDADKVVSADRLLEAMWDAEPPVTARRQLHNAVAALRRSFGAAKHIVVKDGPGYRITVAAQDVDAHRFTTMAAAASAAAATGRTAAAVELLEAALALWDGPALSGLNSPVFEIVAARFEENRLSATERLIGLRLDGGDAAAVVPQLGELVSRHPLREETRKLLMLALHRCGASISSLRVSSRSWASSCRGTRCARRPASC
;
A
#
# COMPACT_ATOMS: atom_id res chain seq x y z
N MET A 1 8.52 -5.42 -17.88
CA MET A 1 7.79 -6.27 -16.92
C MET A 1 7.18 -5.38 -15.86
N TYR A 2 6.09 -5.78 -15.21
CA TYR A 2 5.46 -5.02 -14.14
C TYR A 2 5.13 -5.93 -12.97
N PHE A 3 5.39 -5.46 -11.75
CA PHE A 3 5.26 -6.21 -10.51
C PHE A 3 4.24 -5.51 -9.60
N LYS A 4 3.19 -6.24 -9.22
CA LYS A 4 2.17 -5.76 -8.28
C LYS A 4 2.34 -6.41 -6.92
N LEU A 5 2.63 -5.62 -5.90
CA LEU A 5 2.75 -5.99 -4.49
C LEU A 5 1.64 -5.37 -3.63
N LEU A 6 1.00 -4.30 -4.10
CA LEU A 6 -0.05 -3.55 -3.39
C LEU A 6 -1.43 -4.23 -3.57
N GLY A 7 -1.50 -5.48 -3.11
CA GLY A 7 -2.60 -6.40 -3.30
C GLY A 7 -2.09 -7.84 -3.34
N THR A 8 -2.80 -8.72 -4.05
CA THR A 8 -2.27 -10.05 -4.38
C THR A 8 -1.08 -9.93 -5.33
N LEU A 9 0.02 -10.62 -5.00
CA LEU A 9 1.24 -10.64 -5.81
C LEU A 9 0.93 -11.05 -7.25
N ARG A 10 1.25 -10.19 -8.20
CA ARG A 10 1.13 -10.47 -9.63
C ARG A 10 2.33 -9.96 -10.40
N VAL A 11 2.73 -10.70 -11.43
CA VAL A 11 3.74 -10.28 -12.38
C VAL A 11 3.14 -10.29 -13.77
N GLN A 12 3.41 -9.23 -14.50
CA GLN A 12 3.00 -9.07 -15.88
C GLN A 12 4.21 -8.85 -16.78
N HIS A 13 4.23 -9.55 -17.91
CA HIS A 13 5.19 -9.34 -18.98
C HIS A 13 4.40 -9.23 -20.28
N ASP A 14 4.57 -8.11 -20.98
CA ASP A 14 3.92 -7.82 -22.27
C ASP A 14 2.39 -8.02 -22.21
N GLY A 15 1.79 -7.55 -21.11
CA GLY A 15 0.35 -7.65 -20.84
C GLY A 15 -0.14 -9.02 -20.34
N GLN A 16 0.71 -10.05 -20.37
CA GLN A 16 0.36 -11.41 -19.93
C GLN A 16 0.78 -11.66 -18.48
N ARG A 17 -0.05 -12.42 -17.74
CA ARG A 17 0.31 -12.84 -16.37
C ARG A 17 1.39 -13.90 -16.42
N VAL A 18 2.41 -13.72 -15.58
CA VAL A 18 3.46 -14.72 -15.37
C VAL A 18 3.10 -15.61 -14.19
N ASP A 19 3.11 -16.92 -14.40
CA ASP A 19 2.95 -17.89 -13.31
C ASP A 19 4.25 -18.00 -12.51
N LEU A 20 4.21 -17.54 -11.26
CA LEU A 20 5.36 -17.54 -10.35
C LEU A 20 5.56 -18.89 -9.66
N GLY A 21 4.63 -19.83 -9.81
CA GLY A 21 4.61 -21.09 -9.11
C GLY A 21 4.26 -20.94 -7.61
N GLY A 22 4.93 -21.72 -6.77
CA GLY A 22 4.59 -21.87 -5.35
C GLY A 22 5.00 -20.70 -4.45
N LEU A 23 4.46 -20.68 -3.22
CA LEU A 23 4.67 -19.61 -2.24
C LEU A 23 6.15 -19.26 -1.99
N ARG A 24 7.05 -20.24 -2.01
CA ARG A 24 8.49 -19.98 -1.80
C ARG A 24 9.11 -19.12 -2.90
N GLN A 25 8.71 -19.32 -4.16
CA GLN A 25 9.18 -18.50 -5.30
C GLN A 25 8.59 -17.09 -5.22
N GLN A 26 7.33 -16.99 -4.83
CA GLN A 26 6.65 -15.72 -4.60
C GLN A 26 7.31 -14.91 -3.47
N ARG A 27 7.57 -15.53 -2.33
CA ARG A 27 8.28 -14.92 -1.18
C ARG A 27 9.69 -14.46 -1.58
N LEU A 28 10.45 -15.33 -2.26
CA LEU A 28 11.77 -15.00 -2.81
C LEU A 28 11.71 -13.76 -3.72
N LEU A 29 10.75 -13.72 -4.64
CA LEU A 29 10.58 -12.60 -5.55
C LEU A 29 10.27 -11.31 -4.80
N VAL A 30 9.32 -11.33 -3.86
CA VAL A 30 8.97 -10.13 -3.09
C VAL A 30 10.19 -9.59 -2.34
N MET A 31 10.98 -10.44 -1.68
CA MET A 31 12.18 -9.98 -0.99
C MET A 31 13.18 -9.28 -1.92
N LEU A 32 13.37 -9.79 -3.13
CA LEU A 32 14.22 -9.14 -4.12
C LEU A 32 13.63 -7.81 -4.57
N LEU A 33 12.31 -7.72 -4.74
CA LEU A 33 11.63 -6.50 -5.20
C LEU A 33 11.57 -5.39 -4.14
N LEU A 34 11.51 -5.74 -2.85
CA LEU A 34 11.56 -4.75 -1.76
C LEU A 34 12.85 -3.93 -1.80
N ASP A 35 13.97 -4.60 -2.10
CA ASP A 35 15.29 -4.01 -2.25
C ASP A 35 15.73 -4.08 -3.74
N ALA A 36 14.84 -3.66 -4.65
CA ALA A 36 15.09 -3.69 -6.10
C ALA A 36 16.43 -3.00 -6.47
N ASP A 37 17.16 -3.62 -7.40
CA ASP A 37 18.51 -3.25 -7.84
C ASP A 37 19.60 -3.29 -6.75
N LYS A 38 19.31 -3.85 -5.57
CA LYS A 38 20.29 -4.10 -4.51
C LYS A 38 20.51 -5.60 -4.31
N VAL A 39 21.67 -5.94 -3.73
CA VAL A 39 22.00 -7.32 -3.38
C VAL A 39 21.29 -7.70 -2.08
N VAL A 40 20.49 -8.77 -2.12
CA VAL A 40 19.89 -9.41 -0.96
C VAL A 40 20.69 -10.68 -0.66
N SER A 41 21.20 -10.80 0.58
CA SER A 41 22.01 -11.95 0.99
C SER A 41 21.24 -13.26 0.89
N ALA A 42 21.95 -14.35 0.60
CA ALA A 42 21.33 -15.68 0.58
C ALA A 42 20.61 -15.97 1.91
N ASP A 43 21.23 -15.67 3.05
CA ASP A 43 20.66 -15.95 4.37
C ASP A 43 19.33 -15.20 4.59
N ARG A 44 19.22 -13.92 4.21
CA ARG A 44 17.96 -13.16 4.30
C ARG A 44 16.88 -13.70 3.38
N LEU A 45 17.27 -14.23 2.21
CA LEU A 45 16.33 -14.92 1.31
C LEU A 45 15.88 -16.27 1.90
N LEU A 46 16.77 -17.00 2.57
CA LEU A 46 16.40 -18.22 3.28
C LEU A 46 15.40 -17.89 4.41
N GLU A 47 15.70 -16.93 5.28
CA GLU A 47 14.79 -16.52 6.36
C GLU A 47 13.39 -16.14 5.86
N ALA A 48 13.29 -15.47 4.71
CA ALA A 48 11.99 -15.13 4.15
C ALA A 48 11.26 -16.34 3.50
N MET A 49 12.00 -17.36 3.05
CA MET A 49 11.42 -18.55 2.43
C MET A 49 10.89 -19.56 3.47
N TRP A 50 11.46 -19.58 4.68
CA TRP A 50 11.08 -20.49 5.76
C TRP A 50 10.64 -19.73 7.01
N ASP A 51 9.44 -20.01 7.49
CA ASP A 51 8.90 -19.41 8.73
C ASP A 51 9.56 -19.97 10.01
N ALA A 52 10.27 -21.09 9.89
CA ALA A 52 10.96 -21.82 10.97
C ALA A 52 12.38 -22.21 10.53
N GLU A 53 13.09 -22.98 11.36
CA GLU A 53 14.49 -23.34 11.10
C GLU A 53 14.67 -24.00 9.72
N PRO A 54 15.54 -23.43 8.86
CA PRO A 54 15.70 -23.92 7.49
C PRO A 54 16.31 -25.33 7.48
N PRO A 55 15.87 -26.21 6.56
CA PRO A 55 16.44 -27.55 6.45
C PRO A 55 17.91 -27.49 6.04
N VAL A 56 18.68 -28.55 6.30
CA VAL A 56 20.10 -28.67 5.88
C VAL A 56 20.27 -28.44 4.36
N THR A 57 19.22 -28.70 3.57
CA THR A 57 19.20 -28.50 2.11
C THR A 57 18.75 -27.10 1.66
N ALA A 58 18.57 -26.14 2.56
CA ALA A 58 17.96 -24.84 2.27
C ALA A 58 18.71 -24.05 1.19
N ARG A 59 20.04 -24.04 1.20
CA ARG A 59 20.84 -23.42 0.13
C ARG A 59 20.57 -24.03 -1.25
N ARG A 60 20.48 -25.35 -1.34
CA ARG A 60 20.12 -26.05 -2.59
C ARG A 60 18.68 -25.68 -3.02
N GLN A 61 17.75 -25.60 -2.07
CA GLN A 61 16.37 -25.21 -2.35
C GLN A 61 16.26 -23.74 -2.80
N LEU A 62 17.08 -22.83 -2.28
CA LEU A 62 17.19 -21.45 -2.76
C LEU A 62 17.66 -21.41 -4.22
N HIS A 63 18.71 -22.15 -4.57
CA HIS A 63 19.16 -22.25 -5.97
C HIS A 63 18.05 -22.78 -6.90
N ASN A 64 17.30 -23.79 -6.46
CA ASN A 64 16.18 -24.34 -7.22
C ASN A 64 15.03 -23.31 -7.37
N ALA A 65 14.72 -22.57 -6.31
CA ALA A 65 13.71 -21.52 -6.35
C ALA A 65 14.10 -20.38 -7.29
N VAL A 66 15.36 -19.93 -7.26
CA VAL A 66 15.90 -18.94 -8.21
C VAL A 66 15.86 -19.47 -9.63
N ALA A 67 16.25 -20.73 -9.87
CA ALA A 67 16.20 -21.33 -11.19
C ALA A 67 14.76 -21.44 -11.73
N ALA A 68 13.79 -21.76 -10.87
CA ALA A 68 12.39 -21.78 -11.25
C ALA A 68 11.82 -20.39 -11.53
N LEU A 69 12.16 -19.39 -10.72
CA LEU A 69 11.80 -17.99 -10.94
C LEU A 69 12.39 -17.46 -12.26
N ARG A 70 13.64 -17.79 -12.56
CA ARG A 70 14.25 -17.47 -13.86
C ARG A 70 13.51 -18.13 -15.02
N ARG A 71 13.05 -19.37 -14.85
CA ARG A 71 12.26 -20.07 -15.88
C ARG A 71 10.91 -19.40 -16.11
N SER A 72 10.20 -18.96 -15.06
CA SER A 72 8.92 -18.27 -15.24
C SER A 72 9.06 -16.93 -15.97
N PHE A 73 10.21 -16.27 -15.85
CA PHE A 73 10.49 -15.03 -16.58
C PHE A 73 10.92 -15.22 -18.05
N GLY A 74 11.14 -16.45 -18.52
CA GLY A 74 11.43 -16.73 -19.93
C GLY A 74 12.61 -15.91 -20.47
N ALA A 75 12.37 -15.07 -21.48
CA ALA A 75 13.40 -14.20 -22.07
C ALA A 75 13.98 -13.19 -21.06
N ALA A 76 13.17 -12.76 -20.08
CA ALA A 76 13.58 -11.86 -19.01
C ALA A 76 14.30 -12.54 -17.84
N LYS A 77 14.69 -13.83 -17.96
CA LYS A 77 15.42 -14.56 -16.90
C LYS A 77 16.68 -13.87 -16.37
N HIS A 78 17.29 -12.99 -17.16
CA HIS A 78 18.52 -12.28 -16.83
C HIS A 78 18.32 -11.18 -15.78
N ILE A 79 17.08 -10.77 -15.49
CA ILE A 79 16.81 -9.75 -14.47
C ILE A 79 17.14 -10.23 -13.06
N VAL A 80 17.13 -11.54 -12.78
CA VAL A 80 17.55 -12.10 -11.48
C VAL A 80 18.99 -12.57 -11.60
N VAL A 81 19.92 -11.86 -10.97
CA VAL A 81 21.36 -12.07 -11.07
C VAL A 81 21.90 -12.61 -9.75
N LYS A 82 22.85 -13.56 -9.82
CA LYS A 82 23.63 -13.94 -8.65
C LYS A 82 24.73 -12.89 -8.47
N ASP A 83 24.78 -12.24 -7.32
CA ASP A 83 25.74 -11.17 -7.06
C ASP A 83 26.38 -11.39 -5.68
N GLY A 84 27.68 -11.70 -5.68
CA GLY A 84 28.44 -12.06 -4.48
C GLY A 84 27.76 -13.14 -3.62
N PRO A 85 27.54 -12.89 -2.31
CA PRO A 85 26.92 -13.84 -1.38
C PRO A 85 25.39 -13.92 -1.50
N GLY A 86 24.80 -13.28 -2.52
CA GLY A 86 23.35 -13.12 -2.61
C GLY A 86 22.84 -13.05 -4.04
N TYR A 87 21.67 -12.43 -4.16
CA TYR A 87 20.98 -12.22 -5.43
C TYR A 87 20.46 -10.80 -5.53
N ARG A 88 20.42 -10.28 -6.74
CA ARG A 88 19.80 -8.99 -7.09
C ARG A 88 18.74 -9.23 -8.15
N ILE A 89 17.64 -8.49 -8.06
CA ILE A 89 16.73 -8.30 -9.20
C ILE A 89 16.97 -6.91 -9.80
N THR A 90 17.33 -6.86 -11.08
CA THR A 90 17.57 -5.62 -11.83
C THR A 90 16.29 -5.28 -12.59
N VAL A 91 15.47 -4.44 -11.97
CA VAL A 91 14.23 -3.89 -12.51
C VAL A 91 14.18 -2.42 -12.15
N ALA A 92 13.53 -1.61 -12.98
CA ALA A 92 13.41 -0.20 -12.69
C ALA A 92 12.41 0.02 -11.54
N ALA A 93 12.63 1.02 -10.70
CA ALA A 93 11.74 1.30 -9.58
C ALA A 93 10.29 1.54 -10.04
N GLN A 94 10.10 2.15 -11.22
CA GLN A 94 8.77 2.36 -11.80
C GLN A 94 8.08 1.07 -12.29
N ASP A 95 8.78 -0.06 -12.35
CA ASP A 95 8.18 -1.34 -12.72
C ASP A 95 7.55 -2.05 -11.52
N VAL A 96 7.74 -1.53 -10.30
CA VAL A 96 7.18 -2.08 -9.06
C VAL A 96 6.17 -1.08 -8.49
N ASP A 97 4.91 -1.50 -8.36
CA ASP A 97 3.84 -0.63 -7.86
C ASP A 97 4.12 0.01 -6.50
N ALA A 98 4.74 -0.71 -5.57
CA ALA A 98 5.12 -0.21 -4.24
C ALA A 98 6.14 0.94 -4.31
N HIS A 99 7.12 0.85 -5.21
CA HIS A 99 8.12 1.90 -5.42
C HIS A 99 7.52 3.10 -6.16
N ARG A 100 6.64 2.85 -7.15
CA ARG A 100 5.85 3.90 -7.80
C ARG A 100 5.00 4.66 -6.80
N PHE A 101 4.25 3.95 -5.96
CA PHE A 101 3.41 4.53 -4.92
C PHE A 101 4.22 5.46 -4.01
N THR A 102 5.36 4.97 -3.50
CA THR A 102 6.26 5.74 -2.64
C THR A 102 6.78 6.99 -3.34
N THR A 103 7.18 6.87 -4.61
CA THR A 103 7.68 7.99 -5.42
C THR A 103 6.60 9.04 -5.66
N MET A 104 5.38 8.61 -6.01
CA MET A 104 4.24 9.50 -6.27
C MET A 104 3.78 10.21 -4.99
N ALA A 105 3.74 9.49 -3.85
CA ALA A 105 3.39 10.08 -2.56
C ALA A 105 4.42 11.13 -2.10
N ALA A 106 5.71 10.90 -2.37
CA ALA A 106 6.78 11.88 -2.12
C ALA A 106 6.68 13.10 -3.05
N ALA A 107 6.44 12.86 -4.35
CA ALA A 107 6.23 13.93 -5.32
C ALA A 107 5.01 14.80 -4.97
N ALA A 108 3.93 14.18 -4.48
CA ALA A 108 2.77 14.90 -3.97
C ALA A 108 3.10 15.77 -2.76
N SER A 109 4.01 15.33 -1.88
CA SER A 109 4.46 16.15 -0.73
C SER A 109 5.17 17.41 -1.22
N ALA A 110 6.08 17.24 -2.18
CA ALA A 110 6.83 18.35 -2.76
C ALA A 110 5.90 19.31 -3.53
N ALA A 111 4.89 18.79 -4.22
CA ALA A 111 3.87 19.61 -4.88
C ALA A 111 3.05 20.43 -3.88
N ALA A 112 2.56 19.81 -2.81
CA ALA A 112 1.81 20.50 -1.76
C ALA A 112 2.65 21.60 -1.07
N ALA A 113 3.92 21.31 -0.75
CA ALA A 113 4.84 22.26 -0.13
C ALA A 113 5.15 23.49 -1.01
N THR A 114 4.94 23.38 -2.33
CA THR A 114 5.15 24.48 -3.29
C THR A 114 3.83 25.11 -3.76
N GLY A 115 2.72 24.87 -3.04
CA GLY A 115 1.41 25.44 -3.34
C GLY A 115 0.71 24.82 -4.56
N ARG A 116 1.25 23.77 -5.16
CA ARG A 116 0.67 23.07 -6.31
C ARG A 116 -0.34 22.01 -5.86
N THR A 117 -1.38 22.45 -5.17
CA THR A 117 -2.39 21.58 -4.54
C THR A 117 -3.06 20.62 -5.52
N ALA A 118 -3.49 21.11 -6.70
CA ALA A 118 -4.12 20.27 -7.72
C ALA A 118 -3.21 19.11 -8.17
N ALA A 119 -1.93 19.40 -8.44
CA ALA A 119 -0.96 18.37 -8.81
C ALA A 119 -0.70 17.37 -7.66
N ALA A 120 -0.70 17.85 -6.41
CA ALA A 120 -0.56 16.96 -5.25
C ALA A 120 -1.75 16.00 -5.10
N VAL A 121 -2.98 16.48 -5.35
CA VAL A 121 -4.20 15.67 -5.34
C VAL A 121 -4.14 14.61 -6.44
N GLU A 122 -3.86 14.99 -7.68
CA GLU A 122 -3.75 14.05 -8.81
C GLU A 122 -2.71 12.95 -8.56
N LEU A 123 -1.54 13.32 -8.02
CA LEU A 123 -0.49 12.38 -7.68
C LEU A 123 -0.91 11.38 -6.59
N LEU A 124 -1.61 11.84 -5.55
CA LEU A 124 -2.10 10.97 -4.48
C LEU A 124 -3.23 10.05 -4.95
N GLU A 125 -4.15 10.55 -5.77
CA GLU A 125 -5.22 9.74 -6.36
C GLU A 125 -4.64 8.64 -7.25
N ALA A 126 -3.72 9.00 -8.15
CA ALA A 126 -3.06 8.03 -9.01
C ALA A 126 -2.19 7.03 -8.23
N ALA A 127 -1.56 7.45 -7.13
CA ALA A 127 -0.84 6.54 -6.24
C ALA A 127 -1.79 5.55 -5.54
N LEU A 128 -2.88 6.04 -4.96
CA LEU A 128 -3.87 5.21 -4.26
C LEU A 128 -4.60 4.25 -5.22
N ALA A 129 -4.75 4.61 -6.49
CA ALA A 129 -5.31 3.74 -7.53
C ALA A 129 -4.44 2.52 -7.88
N LEU A 130 -3.17 2.47 -7.45
CA LEU A 130 -2.31 1.29 -7.63
C LEU A 130 -2.74 0.10 -6.75
N TRP A 131 -3.49 0.38 -5.68
CA TRP A 131 -3.90 -0.58 -4.67
C TRP A 131 -5.15 -1.35 -5.08
N ASP A 132 -5.05 -2.68 -5.12
CA ASP A 132 -6.18 -3.56 -5.45
C ASP A 132 -6.69 -4.36 -4.23
N GLY A 133 -6.12 -4.14 -3.05
CA GLY A 133 -6.46 -4.87 -1.83
C GLY A 133 -5.36 -4.77 -0.77
N PRO A 134 -5.39 -5.63 0.26
CA PRO A 134 -4.34 -5.71 1.27
C PRO A 134 -2.98 -6.03 0.64
N ALA A 135 -1.93 -5.29 1.02
CA ALA A 135 -0.58 -5.53 0.54
C ALA A 135 -0.12 -6.98 0.77
N LEU A 136 0.55 -7.56 -0.22
CA LEU A 136 1.11 -8.92 -0.17
C LEU A 136 0.09 -10.02 0.21
N SER A 137 -1.18 -9.81 -0.14
CA SER A 137 -2.25 -10.78 0.14
C SER A 137 -1.89 -12.17 -0.40
N GLY A 138 -1.99 -13.18 0.47
CA GLY A 138 -1.63 -14.57 0.18
C GLY A 138 -0.22 -14.99 0.61
N LEU A 139 0.65 -14.04 1.02
CA LEU A 139 1.98 -14.33 1.57
C LEU A 139 1.96 -14.33 3.10
N ASN A 140 1.25 -15.30 3.69
CA ASN A 140 1.10 -15.42 5.15
C ASN A 140 2.43 -15.85 5.77
N SER A 141 3.13 -14.94 6.44
CA SER A 141 4.42 -15.16 7.11
C SER A 141 4.79 -13.92 7.92
N PRO A 142 5.42 -14.06 9.10
CA PRO A 142 5.72 -12.92 9.98
C PRO A 142 6.52 -11.80 9.30
N VAL A 143 7.49 -12.15 8.44
CA VAL A 143 8.31 -11.17 7.71
C VAL A 143 7.46 -10.35 6.76
N PHE A 144 6.56 -11.00 6.02
CA PHE A 144 5.70 -10.33 5.04
C PHE A 144 4.54 -9.60 5.68
N GLU A 145 4.06 -10.04 6.85
CA GLU A 145 3.07 -9.30 7.65
C GLU A 145 3.62 -7.94 8.11
N ILE A 146 4.88 -7.89 8.56
CA ILE A 146 5.55 -6.63 8.93
C ILE A 146 5.69 -5.72 7.71
N VAL A 147 6.07 -6.26 6.56
CA VAL A 147 6.21 -5.50 5.31
C VAL A 147 4.85 -4.98 4.82
N ALA A 148 3.82 -5.83 4.83
CA ALA A 148 2.47 -5.46 4.46
C ALA A 148 1.93 -4.35 5.37
N ALA A 149 2.14 -4.47 6.68
CA ALA A 149 1.75 -3.44 7.65
C ALA A 149 2.40 -2.09 7.34
N ARG A 150 3.69 -2.06 6.96
CA ARG A 150 4.38 -0.82 6.55
C ARG A 150 3.78 -0.22 5.28
N PHE A 151 3.40 -1.05 4.31
CA PHE A 151 2.72 -0.55 3.11
C PHE A 151 1.34 0.02 3.44
N GLU A 152 0.53 -0.67 4.24
CA GLU A 152 -0.79 -0.20 4.64
C GLU A 152 -0.72 1.08 5.47
N GLU A 153 0.31 1.22 6.32
CA GLU A 153 0.59 2.47 7.04
C GLU A 153 0.81 3.63 6.06
N ASN A 154 1.67 3.43 5.05
CA ASN A 154 1.91 4.45 4.03
C ASN A 154 0.66 4.78 3.21
N ARG A 155 -0.19 3.77 2.93
CA ARG A 155 -1.49 3.95 2.27
C ARG A 155 -2.41 4.85 3.08
N LEU A 156 -2.49 4.61 4.39
CA LEU A 156 -3.30 5.41 5.31
C LEU A 156 -2.79 6.85 5.35
N SER A 157 -1.49 7.07 5.50
CA SER A 157 -0.92 8.42 5.47
C SER A 157 -1.16 9.14 4.15
N ALA A 158 -1.07 8.46 3.01
CA ALA A 158 -1.40 9.05 1.70
C ALA A 158 -2.89 9.41 1.58
N THR A 159 -3.77 8.58 2.15
CA THR A 159 -5.22 8.82 2.19
C THR A 159 -5.56 10.02 3.06
N GLU A 160 -4.98 10.11 4.26
CA GLU A 160 -5.15 11.24 5.17
C GLU A 160 -4.70 12.56 4.52
N ARG A 161 -3.56 12.54 3.82
CA ARG A 161 -3.06 13.69 3.08
C ARG A 161 -3.98 14.12 1.94
N LEU A 162 -4.49 13.17 1.16
CA LEU A 162 -5.44 13.47 0.08
C LEU A 162 -6.70 14.13 0.64
N ILE A 163 -7.23 13.58 1.73
CA ILE A 163 -8.41 14.14 2.41
C ILE A 163 -8.12 15.54 2.97
N GLY A 164 -6.94 15.76 3.57
CA GLY A 164 -6.52 17.08 4.03
C GLY A 164 -6.50 18.13 2.92
N LEU A 165 -5.91 17.79 1.76
CA LEU A 165 -5.88 18.69 0.60
C LEU A 165 -7.29 18.99 0.06
N ARG A 166 -8.18 17.99 0.00
CA ARG A 166 -9.58 18.19 -0.41
C ARG A 166 -10.37 19.05 0.58
N LEU A 167 -10.13 18.86 1.87
CA LEU A 167 -10.72 19.69 2.92
C LEU A 167 -10.36 21.16 2.71
N ASP A 168 -9.09 21.45 2.46
CA ASP A 168 -8.61 22.81 2.23
C ASP A 168 -9.11 23.41 0.90
N GLY A 169 -9.46 22.55 -0.07
CA GLY A 169 -10.16 22.92 -1.30
C GLY A 169 -11.66 23.16 -1.15
N GLY A 170 -12.23 23.06 0.06
CA GLY A 170 -13.66 23.32 0.33
C GLY A 170 -14.57 22.10 0.25
N ASP A 171 -14.04 20.90 -0.04
CA ASP A 171 -14.83 19.68 -0.23
C ASP A 171 -15.11 18.94 1.10
N ALA A 172 -15.52 19.68 2.14
CA ALA A 172 -15.65 19.15 3.48
C ALA A 172 -16.79 18.12 3.61
N ALA A 173 -17.92 18.35 2.95
CA ALA A 173 -19.08 17.48 3.05
C ALA A 173 -18.85 16.10 2.41
N ALA A 174 -18.12 16.03 1.29
CA ALA A 174 -17.90 14.76 0.58
C ALA A 174 -16.96 13.81 1.33
N VAL A 175 -16.03 14.33 2.15
CA VAL A 175 -15.03 13.50 2.85
C VAL A 175 -15.50 12.96 4.20
N VAL A 176 -16.58 13.50 4.79
CA VAL A 176 -17.09 13.07 6.12
C VAL A 176 -17.41 11.56 6.18
N PRO A 177 -18.15 10.96 5.23
CA PRO A 177 -18.46 9.53 5.30
C PRO A 177 -17.21 8.66 5.26
N GLN A 178 -16.26 9.00 4.37
CA GLN A 178 -14.99 8.28 4.23
C GLN A 178 -14.15 8.37 5.52
N LEU A 179 -14.07 9.55 6.14
CA LEU A 179 -13.38 9.74 7.41
C LEU A 179 -14.06 8.98 8.56
N GLY A 180 -15.39 8.91 8.60
CA GLY A 180 -16.12 8.12 9.58
C GLY A 180 -15.80 6.62 9.49
N GLU A 181 -15.69 6.09 8.27
CA GLU A 181 -15.28 4.70 8.06
C GLU A 181 -13.82 4.46 8.50
N LEU A 182 -12.91 5.37 8.17
CA LEU A 182 -11.49 5.27 8.56
C LEU A 182 -11.30 5.33 10.08
N VAL A 183 -11.99 6.23 10.79
CA VAL A 183 -11.97 6.28 12.26
C VAL A 183 -12.54 4.99 12.86
N SER A 184 -13.60 4.43 12.28
CA SER A 184 -14.18 3.17 12.77
C SER A 184 -13.22 2.00 12.61
N ARG A 185 -12.44 1.96 11.51
CA ARG A 185 -11.42 0.94 11.26
C ARG A 185 -10.12 1.18 12.05
N HIS A 186 -9.79 2.43 12.34
CA HIS A 186 -8.54 2.82 12.99
C HIS A 186 -8.76 3.82 14.15
N PRO A 187 -9.41 3.40 15.25
CA PRO A 187 -9.86 4.30 16.31
C PRO A 187 -8.74 5.02 17.07
N LEU A 188 -7.52 4.48 17.01
CA LEU A 188 -6.34 5.04 17.69
C LEU A 188 -5.52 6.02 16.82
N ARG A 189 -5.91 6.24 15.55
CA ARG A 189 -5.19 7.19 14.68
C ARG A 189 -5.69 8.61 14.92
N GLU A 190 -4.82 9.42 15.51
CA GLU A 190 -5.13 10.80 15.89
C GLU A 190 -5.38 11.69 14.67
N GLU A 191 -4.59 11.54 13.60
CA GLU A 191 -4.71 12.42 12.42
C GLU A 191 -6.04 12.20 11.68
N THR A 192 -6.46 10.95 11.44
CA THR A 192 -7.78 10.66 10.87
C THR A 192 -8.90 11.28 11.72
N ARG A 193 -8.82 11.19 13.05
CA ARG A 193 -9.81 11.78 13.97
C ARG A 193 -9.82 13.30 13.89
N LYS A 194 -8.65 13.92 13.85
CA LYS A 194 -8.50 15.37 13.68
C LYS A 194 -9.12 15.84 12.36
N LEU A 195 -8.87 15.15 11.25
CA LEU A 195 -9.48 15.45 9.96
C LEU A 195 -11.01 15.33 10.01
N LEU A 196 -11.55 14.30 10.67
CA LEU A 196 -13.00 14.16 10.86
C LEU A 196 -13.59 15.33 11.66
N MET A 197 -12.94 15.72 12.76
CA MET A 197 -13.39 16.88 13.56
C MET A 197 -13.37 18.17 12.75
N LEU A 198 -12.31 18.40 11.94
CA LEU A 198 -12.20 19.57 11.07
C LEU A 198 -13.28 19.59 9.99
N ALA A 199 -13.54 18.45 9.34
CA ALA A 199 -14.57 18.31 8.32
C ALA A 199 -15.97 18.61 8.88
N LEU A 200 -16.31 18.05 10.04
CA LEU A 200 -17.58 18.30 10.72
C LEU A 200 -17.74 19.77 11.12
N HIS A 201 -16.67 20.39 11.63
CA HIS A 201 -16.69 21.80 11.98
C HIS A 201 -16.93 22.70 10.77
N ARG A 202 -16.25 22.45 9.63
CA ARG A 202 -16.44 23.19 8.37
C ARG A 202 -17.84 23.01 7.78
N CYS A 203 -18.49 21.87 8.01
CA CYS A 203 -19.87 21.61 7.58
C CYS A 203 -20.94 22.26 8.50
N GLY A 204 -20.54 23.06 9.51
CA GLY A 204 -21.47 23.69 10.43
C GLY A 204 -22.10 22.74 11.46
N ALA A 205 -21.56 21.52 11.61
CA ALA A 205 -21.98 20.63 12.68
C ALA A 205 -21.42 21.16 14.02
N SER A 206 -22.31 21.66 14.87
CA SER A 206 -21.98 22.18 16.21
C SER A 206 -21.27 21.14 17.09
N ILE A 207 -20.49 21.60 18.07
CA ILE A 207 -19.66 20.84 19.01
C ILE A 207 -20.40 19.65 19.70
N SER A 208 -21.73 19.66 19.75
CA SER A 208 -22.55 18.52 20.20
C SER A 208 -22.42 17.27 19.31
N SER A 209 -22.13 17.43 18.02
CA SER A 209 -21.85 16.33 17.08
C SER A 209 -20.56 15.56 17.41
N LEU A 210 -19.62 16.19 18.12
CA LEU A 210 -18.31 15.60 18.45
C LEU A 210 -18.40 14.54 19.55
N ARG A 211 -19.37 14.65 20.48
CA ARG A 211 -19.57 13.66 21.56
C ARG A 211 -20.38 12.44 21.12
N VAL A 212 -21.12 12.55 20.02
CA VAL A 212 -22.00 11.48 19.51
C VAL A 212 -21.22 10.50 18.61
N SER A 213 -20.17 10.94 17.92
CA SER A 213 -19.33 10.05 17.09
C SER A 213 -18.60 8.97 17.91
N SER A 214 -18.16 9.28 19.14
CA SER A 214 -17.46 8.31 19.99
C SER A 214 -18.35 7.34 20.77
N ARG A 215 -19.68 7.56 20.84
CA ARG A 215 -20.62 6.67 21.55
C ARG A 215 -21.78 6.11 20.71
N SER A 216 -22.10 6.71 19.56
CA SER A 216 -23.39 6.45 18.88
C SER A 216 -23.29 5.91 17.45
N TRP A 217 -22.10 5.78 16.86
CA TRP A 217 -21.96 5.10 15.56
C TRP A 217 -22.15 3.57 15.65
N ALA A 218 -22.19 3.01 16.86
CA ALA A 218 -22.60 1.62 17.09
C ALA A 218 -24.12 1.38 16.99
N SER A 219 -24.97 2.43 16.97
CA SER A 219 -26.43 2.30 16.99
C SER A 219 -27.18 2.97 15.82
N SER A 220 -26.54 3.83 15.03
CA SER A 220 -27.23 4.74 14.10
C SER A 220 -27.18 4.36 12.60
N CYS A 221 -27.08 3.08 12.25
CA CYS A 221 -27.44 2.60 10.90
C CYS A 221 -28.91 2.17 10.78
N ARG A 222 -29.76 2.45 11.77
CA ARG A 222 -31.20 2.20 11.68
C ARG A 222 -31.98 3.50 11.79
N GLY A 223 -32.44 4.02 10.64
CA GLY A 223 -33.60 4.91 10.56
C GLY A 223 -33.34 6.33 10.04
N THR A 224 -33.50 6.50 8.72
CA THR A 224 -34.17 7.63 8.05
C THR A 224 -34.25 8.99 8.76
N ARG A 225 -33.50 9.98 8.24
CA ARG A 225 -34.00 11.21 7.57
C ARG A 225 -32.83 12.21 7.35
N CYS A 226 -32.18 12.10 6.21
CA CYS A 226 -31.48 13.25 5.63
C CYS A 226 -32.53 14.11 4.92
N ALA A 227 -33.02 15.16 5.58
CA ALA A 227 -33.89 16.15 4.96
C ALA A 227 -33.26 17.54 5.05
N ARG A 228 -32.92 18.06 3.85
CA ARG A 228 -32.88 19.47 3.44
C ARG A 228 -32.00 20.46 4.24
N ARG A 229 -30.89 20.85 3.62
CA ARG A 229 -30.81 22.09 2.81
C ARG A 229 -29.50 22.13 2.00
N PRO A 230 -29.53 22.56 0.73
CA PRO A 230 -28.33 22.89 0.00
C PRO A 230 -27.95 24.34 0.34
N ALA A 231 -26.80 24.53 0.96
CA ALA A 231 -26.05 25.76 0.84
C ALA A 231 -24.67 25.31 0.37
N SER A 232 -24.43 25.57 -0.92
CA SER A 232 -23.11 25.63 -1.53
C SER A 232 -22.04 26.01 -0.52
N CYS A 233 -21.16 25.05 -0.23
CA CYS A 233 -19.78 25.34 0.14
C CYS A 233 -19.04 25.79 -1.12
#